data_AF-A0A2W1NKD6-F1
#
_entry.id   AF-A0A2W1NKD6-F1
#
_cell.length_a   1.000
_cell.length_b   1.000
_cell.length_c   1.000
_cell.angle_alpha   90.00
_cell.angle_beta   90.00
_cell.angle_gamma   90.00
#
_symmetry.space_group_name_H-M   'P 1'
#
loop_
_entity.id
_entity.type
_entity.pdbx_description
1 polymer ?
#
loop_
_entity_poly.entity_id
_entity_poly.type
_entity_poly.pdbx_seq_one_letter_code
_entity_poly.pdbx_strand_id
1 'polypeptide(L)'
;YIDCIKSYETIRISMDGKGRAKDNARTERFFRSYKWERLYLLHPETVVEFKHMTKLYMHHYNWNRGHQSLHDQTRKSIAVASL
;
A
#
# COMPACT_ATOMS: atom_id res chain seq x y z
N TYR A 1 5.79 20.76 -5.24
CA TYR A 1 5.45 19.32 -5.28
C TYR A 1 4.53 19.00 -6.47
N ILE A 2 3.38 19.66 -6.62
CA ILE A 2 2.47 19.42 -7.77
C ILE A 2 3.18 19.69 -9.10
N ASP A 3 3.95 20.78 -9.21
CA ASP A 3 4.66 21.11 -10.45
C ASP A 3 5.75 20.11 -10.80
N CYS A 4 6.39 19.51 -9.78
CA CYS A 4 7.34 18.41 -9.96
C CYS A 4 6.65 17.14 -10.50
N ILE A 5 5.43 16.83 -10.06
CA ILE A 5 4.68 15.71 -10.64
C ILE A 5 4.27 16.03 -12.08
N LYS A 6 3.80 17.25 -12.33
CA LYS A 6 3.37 17.70 -13.66
C LYS A 6 4.53 17.78 -14.67
N SER A 7 5.79 17.88 -14.23
CA SER A 7 6.93 17.82 -15.15
C SER A 7 7.19 16.43 -15.73
N TYR A 8 6.58 15.37 -15.19
CA TYR A 8 6.67 14.03 -15.77
C TYR A 8 5.53 13.80 -16.76
N GLU A 9 5.86 13.61 -18.05
CA GLU A 9 4.88 13.45 -19.14
C GLU A 9 3.97 12.23 -18.97
N THR A 10 4.43 11.18 -18.29
CA THR A 10 3.72 9.91 -18.15
C THR A 10 2.84 9.82 -16.89
N ILE A 11 2.93 10.80 -15.98
CA ILE A 11 2.20 10.76 -14.70
C ILE A 11 0.93 11.59 -14.80
N ARG A 12 -0.22 10.94 -14.61
CA ARG A 12 -1.53 11.60 -14.55
C ARG A 12 -1.99 11.73 -13.10
N ILE A 13 -2.39 12.94 -12.71
CA ILE A 13 -3.03 13.19 -11.40
C ILE A 13 -4.54 13.03 -11.57
N SER A 14 -5.15 12.13 -10.81
CA SER A 14 -6.59 11.93 -10.75
C SER A 14 -7.08 12.00 -9.31
N MET A 15 -8.22 12.65 -9.09
CA MET A 15 -8.90 12.72 -7.79
C MET A 15 -10.40 12.52 -8.02
N ASP A 16 -11.02 11.64 -7.23
CA ASP A 16 -12.47 11.57 -7.10
C ASP A 16 -12.99 12.93 -6.58
N GLY A 17 -14.04 13.49 -7.17
CA GLY A 17 -14.47 14.88 -6.96
C GLY A 17 -14.59 15.30 -5.48
N LYS A 18 -14.50 16.61 -5.23
CA LYS A 18 -14.44 17.22 -3.89
C LYS A 18 -15.44 16.58 -2.90
N GLY A 19 -14.94 15.92 -1.87
CA GLY A 19 -15.73 15.27 -0.82
C GLY A 19 -15.99 13.78 -1.00
N ARG A 20 -15.37 13.12 -1.99
CA ARG A 20 -15.44 11.67 -2.18
C ARG A 20 -14.03 11.07 -2.15
N ALA A 21 -13.85 10.02 -1.37
CA ALA A 21 -12.55 9.36 -1.15
C ALA A 21 -12.56 7.90 -1.62
N LYS A 22 -13.32 7.57 -2.68
CA LYS A 22 -13.40 6.16 -3.15
C LYS A 22 -12.07 5.67 -3.69
N ASP A 23 -11.29 6.58 -4.29
CA ASP A 23 -9.91 6.34 -4.72
C ASP A 23 -8.99 5.91 -3.57
N ASN A 24 -9.25 6.38 -2.34
CA ASN A 24 -8.45 6.04 -1.17
C ASN A 24 -8.82 4.72 -0.47
N ALA A 25 -9.98 4.13 -0.77
CA ALA A 25 -10.50 2.97 -0.03
C ALA A 25 -9.52 1.77 0.01
N ARG A 26 -8.73 1.57 -1.05
CA ARG A 26 -7.73 0.50 -1.11
C ARG A 26 -6.53 0.78 -0.20
N THR A 27 -6.09 2.03 -0.15
CA THR A 27 -5.01 2.52 0.72
C THR A 27 -5.42 2.43 2.19
N GLU A 28 -6.64 2.83 2.53
CA GLU A 28 -7.17 2.72 3.89
C GLU A 28 -7.28 1.27 4.36
N ARG A 29 -7.75 0.37 3.48
CA ARG A 29 -7.78 -1.07 3.78
C ARG A 29 -6.39 -1.62 4.06
N PHE A 30 -5.39 -1.22 3.28
CA PHE A 30 -4.00 -1.59 3.54
C PHE A 30 -3.54 -1.11 4.92
N PHE A 31 -3.74 0.18 5.24
CA PHE A 31 -3.30 0.74 6.51
C PHE A 31 -4.01 0.11 7.70
N ARG A 32 -5.29 -0.26 7.56
CA ARG A 32 -6.01 -1.00 8.59
C ARG A 32 -5.34 -2.34 8.90
N SER A 33 -5.04 -3.14 7.87
CA SER A 33 -4.33 -4.42 8.07
C SER A 33 -2.95 -4.22 8.68
N TYR A 34 -2.15 -3.30 8.14
CA TYR A 34 -0.78 -3.05 8.63
C TYR A 34 -0.76 -2.61 10.09
N LYS A 35 -1.68 -1.72 10.50
CA LYS A 35 -1.76 -1.25 11.88
C LYS A 35 -2.05 -2.40 12.84
N TRP A 36 -3.08 -3.19 12.56
CA TRP A 36 -3.51 -4.28 13.45
C TRP A 36 -2.57 -5.46 13.48
N GLU A 37 -1.95 -5.81 12.35
CA GLU A 37 -1.13 -7.02 12.24
C GLU A 37 0.35 -6.79 12.56
N ARG A 38 0.80 -5.53 12.66
CA ARG A 38 2.19 -5.18 12.93
C ARG A 38 2.33 -4.02 13.90
N LEU A 39 1.89 -2.82 13.52
CA LEU A 39 2.24 -1.61 14.26
C LEU A 39 1.77 -1.67 15.72
N TYR A 40 0.53 -2.09 15.94
CA TYR A 40 -0.08 -2.20 17.27
C TYR A 40 0.30 -3.48 18.00
N LEU A 41 0.99 -4.43 17.37
CA LEU A 41 1.47 -5.64 18.06
C LEU A 41 2.92 -5.47 18.49
N LEU A 42 3.73 -4.83 17.65
CA LEU A 42 5.18 -4.74 17.85
C LEU A 42 5.60 -3.42 18.52
N HIS A 43 4.75 -2.39 18.48
CA HIS A 43 5.00 -1.11 19.15
C HIS A 43 6.45 -0.61 19.04
N PRO A 44 6.99 -0.42 17.82
CA PRO A 44 8.39 -0.04 17.64
C PRO A 44 8.67 1.30 18.32
N GLU A 45 9.77 1.37 19.07
CA GLU A 45 10.14 2.54 19.87
C GLU A 45 11.06 3.48 19.10
N THR A 46 11.78 2.95 18.10
CA THR A 46 12.67 3.74 17.26
C THR A 46 12.23 3.80 15.80
N VAL A 47 12.66 4.85 15.10
CA VAL A 47 12.45 4.99 13.65
C VAL A 47 13.11 3.84 12.88
N VAL A 48 14.25 3.33 13.37
CA VAL A 48 14.97 2.22 12.74
C VAL A 48 14.13 0.94 12.79
N GLU A 49 13.60 0.60 13.97
CA GLU A 49 12.70 -0.54 14.16
C GLU A 49 11.44 -0.40 13.30
N PHE A 50 10.81 0.79 13.31
CA PHE A 50 9.63 1.04 12.50
C PHE A 50 9.90 0.82 11.01
N LYS A 51 11.03 1.33 10.48
CA LYS A 51 11.44 1.11 9.08
C LYS A 51 11.67 -0.37 8.78
N HIS A 52 12.38 -1.08 9.67
CA HIS A 52 12.67 -2.49 9.50
C HIS A 52 11.38 -3.33 9.48
N MET A 53 10.52 -3.15 10.48
CA MET A 53 9.21 -3.79 10.58
C MET A 53 8.34 -3.51 9.35
N THR A 54 8.32 -2.25 8.88
CA THR A 54 7.57 -1.87 7.67
C THR A 54 8.08 -2.59 6.44
N LYS A 55 9.40 -2.67 6.25
CA LYS A 55 10.01 -3.38 5.12
C LYS A 55 9.64 -4.86 5.12
N LEU A 56 9.70 -5.52 6.27
CA LEU A 56 9.29 -6.92 6.41
C LEU A 56 7.81 -7.11 6.11
N TYR A 57 6.95 -6.23 6.62
CA TYR A 57 5.51 -6.32 6.33
C TYR A 57 5.21 -6.11 4.85
N MET A 58 5.85 -5.14 4.20
CA MET A 58 5.65 -4.89 2.77
C MET A 58 6.06 -6.08 1.92
N HIS A 59 7.15 -6.77 2.28
CA HIS A 59 7.53 -8.02 1.63
C HIS A 59 6.43 -9.07 1.79
N HIS A 60 5.98 -9.33 3.03
CA HIS A 60 4.92 -10.28 3.31
C HIS A 60 3.60 -9.94 2.58
N TYR A 61 3.16 -8.68 2.63
CA TYR A 61 1.94 -8.21 1.99
C TYR A 61 1.96 -8.41 0.48
N ASN A 62 3.12 -8.22 -0.16
CA ASN A 62 3.24 -8.30 -1.61
C ASN A 62 3.45 -9.73 -2.12
N TRP A 63 4.23 -10.55 -1.41
CA TRP A 63 4.68 -11.87 -1.87
C TRP A 63 3.97 -13.06 -1.22
N ASN A 64 3.43 -12.90 0.00
CA ASN A 64 2.92 -14.02 0.79
C ASN A 64 1.43 -13.90 1.11
N ARG A 65 0.91 -12.67 1.23
CA ARG A 65 -0.50 -12.47 1.59
C ARG A 65 -1.41 -12.66 0.38
N GLY A 66 -2.28 -13.66 0.45
CA GLY A 66 -3.43 -13.79 -0.43
C GLY A 66 -4.47 -12.71 -0.15
N HIS A 67 -5.08 -12.18 -1.20
CA HIS A 67 -6.17 -11.20 -1.09
C HIS A 67 -7.48 -11.79 -1.59
N GLN A 68 -8.49 -11.90 -0.72
CA GLN A 68 -9.82 -12.43 -1.08
C GLN A 68 -10.46 -11.74 -2.29
N SER A 69 -10.32 -10.41 -2.39
CA SER A 69 -10.81 -9.65 -3.55
C SER A 69 -10.06 -9.95 -4.86
N LEU A 70 -9.01 -10.76 -4.81
CA LEU A 70 -8.14 -11.17 -5.90
C LEU A 70 -8.04 -12.71 -5.97
N HIS A 71 -9.08 -13.43 -5.55
CA HIS A 71 -9.11 -14.90 -5.52
C HIS A 71 -7.94 -15.52 -4.73
N ASP A 72 -7.61 -14.90 -3.59
CA ASP A 72 -6.51 -15.30 -2.70
C ASP A 72 -5.11 -15.32 -3.34
N GLN A 73 -4.96 -14.68 -4.50
CA GLN A 73 -3.66 -14.43 -5.11
C GLN A 73 -2.90 -13.31 -4.40
N THR A 74 -1.57 -13.33 -4.54
CA THR A 74 -0.69 -12.31 -3.99
C THR A 74 -0.60 -11.12 -4.94
N ARG A 75 -0.18 -9.94 -4.43
CA ARG A 75 0.03 -8.78 -5.32
C ARG A 75 1.07 -9.07 -6.38
N LYS A 76 2.13 -9.79 -6.02
CA LYS A 76 3.21 -10.10 -6.95
C LYS A 76 2.75 -11.00 -8.09
N SER A 77 1.97 -12.06 -7.82
CA SER A 77 1.53 -12.96 -8.89
C SER A 77 0.70 -12.24 -9.95
N ILE A 78 -0.18 -11.33 -9.52
CA ILE A 78 -1.03 -10.53 -10.41
C ILE A 78 -0.19 -9.52 -11.21
N ALA A 79 0.76 -8.84 -10.56
CA ALA A 79 1.59 -7.85 -11.23
C ALA A 79 2.48 -8.46 -12.33
N VAL A 80 2.99 -9.68 -12.13
CA VAL A 80 3.77 -10.39 -13.15
C VAL A 80 2.89 -10.87 -14.31
N ALA A 81 1.64 -11.28 -14.03
CA ALA A 81 0.69 -11.67 -15.06
C ALA A 81 0.13 -10.50 -15.90
N SER A 82 0.35 -9.26 -15.45
CA SER A 82 -0.13 -8.04 -16.13
C SER A 82 0.96 -7.35 -16.98
N LEU A 83 2.13 -7.97 -17.12
CA LEU A 83 3.26 -7.57 -17.97
C LEU A 83 3.31 -8.49 -19.19
#